data_AF-A0AAE1GBK5-F1
#
_entry.id   AF-A0AAE1GBK5-F1
#
_cell.length_a   1.000
_cell.length_b   1.000
_cell.length_c   1.000
_cell.angle_alpha   90.00
_cell.angle_beta   90.00
_cell.angle_gamma   90.00
#
_symmetry.space_group_name_H-M   'P 1'
#
loop_
_entity.id
_entity.type
_entity.pdbx_description
1 polymer ?
#
loop_
_entity_poly.entity_id
_entity_poly.type
_entity_poly.pdbx_seq_one_letter_code
_entity_poly.pdbx_strand_id
1 'polypeptide(L)'
;MPLEPNQELREKWIAAVKRDGWQPTLYTRLCSDHFAKGHRDSNPLSPDFVPSIFHHTPSHKRHQRHQAMETFEKRQMRKKKRRGAVFLQTVSTAQLNTAEECNTSNTLAGDFQSCVVTGVVQETYLKTFLPTTTTHYYRILCVVRREEGRGGEEDTRQRRTKEH
;
A
#
# COMPACT_ATOMS: atom_id res chain seq x y z
N MET A 1 -15.39 -8.60 13.70
CA MET A 1 -15.83 -7.20 13.43
C MET A 1 -14.74 -6.48 12.63
N PRO A 2 -15.10 -5.65 11.65
CA PRO A 2 -14.68 -5.98 10.27
C PRO A 2 -14.10 -4.83 9.46
N LEU A 3 -13.27 -5.16 8.46
CA LEU A 3 -13.10 -4.36 7.23
C LEU A 3 -12.88 -5.33 6.06
N GLU A 4 -13.95 -5.64 5.33
CA GLU A 4 -13.86 -6.26 4.00
C GLU A 4 -12.96 -5.39 3.10
N PRO A 5 -12.04 -5.95 2.28
CA PRO A 5 -10.96 -5.14 1.75
C PRO A 5 -11.40 -4.35 0.50
N ASN A 6 -11.93 -3.15 0.73
CA ASN A 6 -12.13 -2.05 -0.22
C ASN A 6 -12.65 -2.47 -1.61
N GLN A 7 -13.96 -2.71 -1.72
CA GLN A 7 -14.64 -2.90 -3.01
C GLN A 7 -14.32 -1.77 -4.01
N GLU A 8 -14.30 -0.50 -3.56
CA GLU A 8 -13.90 0.63 -4.42
C GLU A 8 -12.49 0.49 -5.01
N LEU A 9 -11.55 -0.09 -4.26
CA LEU A 9 -10.18 -0.28 -4.73
C LEU A 9 -10.15 -1.34 -5.84
N ARG A 10 -10.90 -2.43 -5.66
CA ARG A 10 -11.12 -3.45 -6.69
C ARG A 10 -11.68 -2.82 -7.97
N GLU A 11 -12.73 -2.00 -7.86
CA GLU A 11 -13.34 -1.33 -9.01
C GLU A 11 -12.37 -0.39 -9.71
N LYS A 12 -11.60 0.42 -8.96
CA LYS A 12 -10.52 1.26 -9.50
C LYS A 12 -9.44 0.43 -10.23
N TRP A 13 -9.11 -0.76 -9.73
CA TRP A 13 -8.15 -1.66 -10.37
C TRP A 13 -8.69 -2.31 -11.65
N ILE A 14 -9.96 -2.76 -11.66
CA ILE A 14 -10.62 -3.29 -12.86
C ILE A 14 -10.70 -2.21 -13.93
N ALA A 15 -11.16 -1.00 -13.56
CA ALA A 15 -11.25 0.14 -14.46
C ALA A 15 -9.88 0.59 -15.02
N ALA A 16 -8.78 0.36 -14.28
CA ALA A 16 -7.44 0.66 -14.75
C ALA A 16 -6.89 -0.36 -15.77
N VAL A 17 -7.29 -1.64 -15.66
CA VAL A 17 -6.90 -2.68 -16.63
C VAL A 17 -7.50 -2.43 -18.03
N LYS A 18 -8.66 -1.77 -18.11
CA LYS A 18 -9.31 -1.35 -19.37
C LYS A 18 -9.42 -2.46 -20.41
N ARG A 19 -10.00 -3.60 -20.02
CA ARG A 19 -10.25 -4.73 -20.91
C ARG A 19 -11.74 -5.01 -20.98
N ASP A 20 -12.30 -4.93 -22.19
CA ASP A 20 -13.74 -5.08 -22.41
C ASP A 20 -14.23 -6.50 -22.09
N GLY A 21 -15.41 -6.59 -21.49
CA GLY A 21 -16.03 -7.86 -21.07
C GLY A 21 -15.26 -8.65 -20.00
N TRP A 22 -14.14 -8.14 -19.50
CA TRP A 22 -13.25 -8.90 -18.61
C TRP A 22 -13.56 -8.66 -17.13
N GLN A 23 -13.59 -9.75 -16.37
CA GLN A 23 -13.66 -9.72 -14.92
C GLN A 23 -12.45 -10.45 -14.30
N PRO A 24 -11.91 -9.95 -13.18
CA PRO A 24 -10.84 -10.65 -12.47
C PRO A 24 -11.37 -11.97 -11.92
N THR A 25 -10.63 -13.04 -12.18
CA THR A 25 -10.86 -14.38 -11.63
C THR A 25 -10.00 -14.59 -10.39
N LEU A 26 -10.29 -15.64 -9.61
CA LEU A 26 -9.48 -16.00 -8.43
C LEU A 26 -7.98 -16.14 -8.72
N TYR A 27 -7.58 -16.41 -9.97
CA TYR A 27 -6.18 -16.56 -10.37
C TYR A 27 -5.57 -15.29 -10.98
N THR A 28 -6.36 -14.23 -11.17
CA THR A 28 -5.90 -12.95 -11.70
C THR A 28 -4.95 -12.25 -10.73
N ARG A 29 -3.72 -12.00 -11.20
CA ARG A 29 -2.66 -11.28 -10.49
C ARG A 29 -2.10 -10.17 -11.36
N LEU A 30 -1.65 -9.10 -10.72
CA LEU A 30 -0.85 -8.02 -11.32
C LEU A 30 0.56 -8.07 -10.74
N CYS A 31 1.60 -7.93 -11.57
CA CYS A 31 2.96 -7.78 -11.08
C CYS A 31 3.22 -6.38 -10.48
N SER A 32 4.36 -6.27 -9.80
CA SER A 32 4.99 -5.04 -9.32
C SER A 32 5.04 -3.92 -10.36
N ASP A 33 5.28 -4.29 -11.62
CA ASP A 33 5.74 -3.36 -12.66
C ASP A 33 4.60 -2.47 -13.20
N HIS A 34 3.36 -2.77 -12.80
CA HIS A 34 2.19 -1.92 -13.04
C HIS A 34 2.11 -0.69 -12.11
N PHE A 35 2.98 -0.64 -11.10
CA PHE A 35 3.16 0.44 -10.13
C PHE A 35 4.48 1.16 -10.38
N ALA A 36 4.54 2.49 -10.22
CA ALA A 36 5.72 3.26 -10.58
C ALA A 36 6.92 3.08 -9.61
N LYS A 37 6.72 2.55 -8.40
CA LYS A 37 7.77 2.06 -7.48
C LYS A 37 8.12 0.58 -7.63
N GLY A 38 7.35 -0.18 -8.42
CA GLY A 38 7.39 -1.63 -8.34
C GLY A 38 6.66 -2.22 -7.11
N HIS A 39 5.84 -1.46 -6.39
CA HIS A 39 4.98 -2.01 -5.34
C HIS A 39 3.68 -1.23 -5.16
N ARG A 40 2.64 -1.90 -4.65
CA ARG A 40 1.39 -1.23 -4.23
C ARG A 40 1.63 -0.40 -2.96
N ASP A 41 1.10 0.81 -2.91
CA ASP A 41 0.96 1.60 -1.68
C ASP A 41 -0.44 1.43 -1.05
N SER A 42 -0.51 1.41 0.28
CA SER A 42 -1.80 1.40 1.02
C SER A 42 -2.43 2.79 1.18
N ASN A 43 -1.72 3.87 0.82
CA ASN A 43 -2.17 5.24 1.00
C ASN A 43 -3.01 5.70 -0.21
N PRO A 44 -4.29 6.07 -0.05
CA PRO A 44 -5.17 6.47 -1.17
C PRO A 44 -4.72 7.74 -1.91
N LEU A 45 -3.81 8.52 -1.32
CA LEU A 45 -3.20 9.71 -1.96
C LEU A 45 -1.91 9.38 -2.73
N SER A 46 -1.39 8.16 -2.66
CA SER A 46 -0.23 7.74 -3.44
C SER A 46 -0.65 7.47 -4.89
N PRO A 47 0.15 7.83 -5.90
CA PRO A 47 -0.09 7.34 -7.26
C PRO A 47 -0.14 5.81 -7.32
N ASP A 48 0.67 5.09 -6.52
CA ASP A 48 0.74 3.62 -6.51
C ASP A 48 -0.36 2.92 -5.71
N PHE A 49 -1.41 3.64 -5.34
CA PHE A 49 -2.64 3.05 -4.84
C PHE A 49 -3.39 2.24 -5.92
N VAL A 50 -3.26 2.65 -7.19
CA VAL A 50 -3.93 2.02 -8.34
C VAL A 50 -2.91 1.70 -9.44
N PRO A 51 -2.87 0.45 -9.95
CA PRO A 51 -2.01 0.07 -11.06
C PRO A 51 -2.33 0.94 -12.27
N SER A 52 -1.30 1.40 -12.97
CA SER A 52 -1.49 2.45 -13.99
C SER A 52 -0.48 2.42 -15.12
N ILE A 53 0.50 1.51 -15.05
CA ILE A 53 1.46 1.27 -16.10
C ILE A 53 1.05 -0.03 -16.80
N PHE A 54 0.37 0.09 -17.93
CA PHE A 54 0.00 -1.03 -18.80
C PHE A 54 0.57 -0.86 -20.19
N HIS A 55 0.62 -1.93 -20.99
CA HIS A 55 1.07 -1.89 -22.39
C HIS A 55 0.30 -0.86 -23.24
N HIS A 56 -0.99 -0.67 -22.98
CA HIS A 56 -1.83 0.33 -23.65
C HIS A 56 -1.62 1.77 -23.12
N THR A 57 -0.82 1.97 -22.07
CA THR A 57 -0.58 3.28 -21.46
C THR A 57 0.54 4.00 -22.22
N PRO A 58 0.27 5.14 -22.91
CA PRO A 58 1.27 5.81 -23.72
C PRO A 58 2.41 6.38 -22.87
N SER A 59 3.60 6.50 -23.48
CA SER A 59 4.84 6.91 -22.78
C SER A 59 4.68 8.19 -21.94
N HIS A 60 4.02 9.22 -22.48
CA HIS A 60 3.79 10.47 -21.76
C HIS A 60 2.98 10.28 -20.46
N LYS A 61 2.00 9.36 -20.43
CA LYS A 61 1.26 9.03 -19.21
C LYS A 61 2.12 8.25 -18.22
N ARG A 62 2.93 7.29 -18.69
CA ARG A 62 3.89 6.58 -17.82
C ARG A 62 4.84 7.58 -17.14
N HIS A 63 5.41 8.51 -17.90
CA HIS A 63 6.27 9.56 -17.36
C HIS A 63 5.53 10.48 -16.36
N GLN A 64 4.29 10.91 -16.68
CA GLN A 64 3.44 11.67 -15.76
C GLN A 64 3.21 10.96 -14.41
N ARG A 65 3.14 9.61 -14.40
CA ARG A 65 2.99 8.82 -13.16
C ARG A 65 4.26 8.80 -12.31
N HIS A 66 5.44 8.69 -12.93
CA HIS A 66 6.71 8.85 -12.21
C HIS A 66 6.90 10.28 -11.66
N GLN A 67 6.50 11.32 -12.39
CA GLN A 67 6.49 12.70 -11.85
C GLN A 67 5.50 12.89 -10.68
N ALA A 68 4.30 12.32 -10.78
CA ALA A 68 3.30 12.34 -9.71
C ALA A 68 3.80 11.65 -8.42
N MET A 69 4.67 10.65 -8.59
CA MET A 69 5.33 9.97 -7.48
C MET A 69 6.40 10.81 -6.81
N GLU A 70 7.32 11.37 -7.58
CA GLU A 70 8.39 12.22 -7.07
C GLU A 70 7.81 13.44 -6.29
N THR A 71 6.74 14.03 -6.81
CA THR A 71 6.00 15.12 -6.15
C THR A 71 5.26 14.66 -4.89
N PHE A 72 4.68 13.46 -4.88
CA PHE A 72 4.09 12.85 -3.68
C PHE A 72 5.16 12.60 -2.60
N GLU A 73 6.32 12.06 -2.95
CA GLU A 73 7.43 11.82 -2.03
C GLU A 73 7.96 13.11 -1.43
N LYS A 74 8.23 14.12 -2.25
CA LYS A 74 8.59 15.48 -1.79
C LYS A 74 7.55 16.02 -0.79
N ARG A 75 6.25 15.78 -1.03
CA ARG A 75 5.17 16.16 -0.10
C ARG A 75 5.23 15.35 1.21
N GLN A 76 5.52 14.05 1.18
CA GLN A 76 5.68 13.25 2.41
C GLN A 76 6.92 13.66 3.21
N MET A 77 8.06 13.90 2.56
CA MET A 77 9.28 14.38 3.22
C MET A 77 9.06 15.72 3.93
N ARG A 78 8.39 16.68 3.26
CA ARG A 78 8.02 17.96 3.88
C ARG A 78 7.09 17.78 5.09
N LYS A 79 6.12 16.86 5.02
CA LYS A 79 5.26 16.50 6.18
C LYS A 79 6.07 15.88 7.33
N LYS A 80 7.01 14.97 7.04
CA LYS A 80 7.89 14.35 8.05
C LYS A 80 8.79 15.39 8.73
N LYS A 81 9.43 16.29 7.96
CA LYS A 81 10.24 17.39 8.51
C LYS A 81 9.42 18.32 9.42
N ARG A 82 8.21 18.70 9.00
CA ARG A 82 7.29 19.50 9.84
C ARG A 82 6.91 18.77 11.13
N ARG A 83 6.59 17.47 11.07
CA ARG A 83 6.29 16.66 12.27
C ARG A 83 7.48 16.56 13.22
N GLY A 84 8.70 16.36 12.71
CA GLY A 84 9.92 16.34 13.51
C GLY A 84 10.21 17.69 14.19
N ALA A 85 10.06 18.79 13.45
CA ALA A 85 10.20 20.14 14.01
C ALA A 85 9.14 20.43 15.10
N VAL A 86 7.88 20.08 14.85
CA VAL A 86 6.80 20.18 15.86
C VAL A 86 7.09 19.31 17.08
N PHE A 87 7.60 18.10 16.90
CA PHE A 87 7.98 17.21 18.01
C PHE A 87 9.08 17.82 18.89
N LEU A 88 10.16 18.32 18.29
CA LEU A 88 11.23 19.02 19.01
C LEU A 88 10.72 20.27 19.73
N GLN A 89 9.83 21.04 19.08
CA GLN A 89 9.17 22.21 19.69
C GLN A 89 8.35 21.79 20.93
N THR A 90 7.51 20.74 20.81
CA THR A 90 6.66 20.27 21.91
C THR A 90 7.46 19.73 23.10
N VAL A 91 8.57 19.03 22.86
CA VAL A 91 9.47 18.57 23.92
C VAL A 91 10.12 19.76 24.61
N SER A 92 10.59 20.76 23.85
CA SER A 92 11.17 21.99 24.40
C SER A 92 10.18 22.80 25.24
N THR A 93 8.91 22.88 24.83
CA THR A 93 7.87 23.58 25.64
C THR A 93 7.42 22.77 26.85
N ALA A 94 7.43 21.44 26.78
CA ALA A 94 7.09 20.58 27.92
C ALA A 94 8.11 20.70 29.05
N GLN A 95 9.42 20.81 28.73
CA GLN A 95 10.47 20.98 29.74
C GLN A 95 10.44 22.33 30.48
N LEU A 96 9.77 23.36 29.93
CA LEU A 96 9.57 24.64 30.61
C LEU A 96 8.39 24.64 31.60
N ASN A 97 7.52 23.63 31.53
CA ASN A 97 6.37 23.48 32.44
C ASN A 97 6.63 22.46 33.56
N THR A 98 7.82 21.84 33.60
CA THR A 98 8.29 20.96 34.69
C THR A 98 9.38 21.68 35.48
N ALA A 99 9.00 22.78 36.13
CA ALA A 99 9.91 23.64 36.91
C ALA A 99 9.31 24.06 38.27
N GLU A 100 8.45 23.22 38.86
CA GLU A 100 8.18 23.27 40.30
C GLU A 100 8.38 21.89 40.92
N GLU A 101 8.85 21.91 42.18
CA GLU A 101 9.20 20.78 43.06
C GLU A 101 10.36 19.87 42.60
N CYS A 102 11.57 20.33 42.91
CA CYS A 102 12.73 19.46 43.09
C CYS A 102 12.95 19.12 44.58
N ASN A 103 13.66 18.01 44.80
CA ASN A 103 14.33 17.60 46.04
C ASN A 103 13.47 17.00 47.16
N THR A 104 13.57 15.68 47.32
CA THR A 104 14.38 15.20 48.46
C THR A 104 15.12 13.90 48.14
N SER A 105 16.44 13.92 48.36
CA SER A 105 17.33 12.78 48.60
C SER A 105 17.34 11.60 47.62
N ASN A 106 18.44 11.42 46.87
CA ASN A 106 18.98 10.08 46.69
C ASN A 106 20.51 10.02 46.56
N THR A 107 21.04 9.00 47.23
CA THR A 107 22.43 8.77 47.63
C THR A 107 23.19 7.93 46.60
N LEU A 108 24.42 8.36 46.28
CA LEU A 108 25.58 7.60 45.79
C LEU A 108 25.52 6.74 44.49
N ALA A 109 26.52 7.06 43.65
CA ALA A 109 27.46 6.15 42.95
C ALA A 109 26.95 5.13 41.91
N GLY A 110 27.55 5.19 40.72
CA GLY A 110 27.39 4.20 39.66
C GLY A 110 28.07 4.64 38.37
N ASP A 111 29.37 4.38 38.24
CA ASP A 111 30.14 4.62 37.01
C ASP A 111 29.60 3.80 35.82
N PHE A 112 29.59 4.38 34.62
CA PHE A 112 29.91 3.58 33.43
C PHE A 112 30.59 4.37 32.30
N GLN A 113 31.93 4.34 32.37
CA GLN A 113 32.90 4.27 31.27
C GLN A 113 32.51 4.81 29.87
N SER A 114 33.24 5.85 29.44
CA SER A 114 33.48 6.14 28.02
C SER A 114 34.15 4.95 27.32
N CYS A 115 33.71 4.61 26.10
CA CYS A 115 34.42 3.68 25.22
C CYS A 115 34.79 4.37 23.89
N VAL A 116 36.08 4.45 23.62
CA VAL A 116 36.64 4.99 22.37
C VAL A 116 36.51 3.97 21.24
N VAL A 117 35.85 4.37 20.14
CA VAL A 117 35.72 3.55 18.94
C VAL A 117 37.04 3.53 18.16
N THR A 118 37.66 2.35 18.06
CA THR A 118 38.75 2.06 17.12
C THR A 118 38.50 0.70 16.48
N GLY A 119 38.76 0.56 15.17
CA GLY A 119 38.60 -0.72 14.45
C GLY A 119 37.96 -0.62 13.06
N VAL A 120 38.74 -0.15 12.08
CA VAL A 120 38.66 -0.63 10.68
C VAL A 120 39.71 -1.76 10.62
N VAL A 121 39.60 -2.91 9.95
CA VAL A 121 39.05 -3.23 8.61
C VAL A 121 38.71 -4.73 8.56
N GLN A 122 37.64 -5.13 7.85
CA GLN A 122 37.39 -6.46 7.24
C GLN A 122 35.95 -6.46 6.68
N GLU A 123 35.57 -6.95 5.49
CA GLU A 123 36.29 -7.50 4.33
C GLU A 123 35.65 -6.99 3.04
N THR A 124 36.40 -6.94 1.94
CA THR A 124 35.86 -6.63 0.60
C THR A 124 35.10 -7.82 0.02
N TYR A 125 33.92 -8.14 0.56
CA TYR A 125 33.02 -9.09 -0.08
C TYR A 125 32.41 -8.44 -1.33
N LEU A 126 32.95 -8.78 -2.51
CA LEU A 126 32.29 -8.56 -3.78
C LEU A 126 31.05 -9.45 -3.86
N LYS A 127 30.01 -9.06 -3.14
CA LYS A 127 28.67 -9.59 -3.29
C LYS A 127 28.26 -9.28 -4.73
N THR A 128 28.38 -10.28 -5.60
CA THR A 128 27.83 -10.22 -6.95
C THR A 128 26.38 -9.79 -6.82
N PHE A 129 26.12 -8.53 -7.13
CA PHE A 129 24.83 -7.90 -6.92
C PHE A 129 23.91 -8.34 -8.06
N LEU A 130 23.61 -9.64 -8.09
CA LEU A 130 22.42 -10.15 -8.73
C LEU A 130 21.27 -9.42 -8.04
N PRO A 131 20.57 -8.49 -8.72
CA PRO A 131 19.38 -7.92 -8.13
C PRO A 131 18.43 -9.10 -7.96
N THR A 132 18.07 -9.44 -6.73
CA THR A 132 16.94 -10.32 -6.47
C THR A 132 15.71 -9.53 -6.88
N THR A 133 15.39 -9.56 -8.18
CA THR A 133 14.21 -8.94 -8.78
C THR A 133 12.99 -9.74 -8.37
N THR A 134 12.65 -9.64 -7.09
CA THR A 134 11.49 -10.27 -6.48
C THR A 134 10.25 -9.55 -7.00
N THR A 135 9.78 -9.97 -8.17
CA THR A 135 8.53 -9.51 -8.77
C THR A 135 7.39 -9.87 -7.82
N HIS A 136 6.83 -8.88 -7.14
CA HIS A 136 5.69 -9.08 -6.26
C HIS A 136 4.41 -9.20 -7.07
N TYR A 137 3.55 -10.16 -6.73
CA TYR A 137 2.27 -10.36 -7.41
C TYR A 137 1.10 -10.04 -6.48
N TYR A 138 0.25 -9.10 -6.89
CA TYR A 138 -0.93 -8.65 -6.18
C TYR A 138 -2.19 -9.27 -6.77
N ARG A 139 -2.98 -9.96 -5.95
CA ARG A 139 -4.27 -10.54 -6.36
C ARG A 139 -5.32 -9.43 -6.47
N ILE A 140 -6.05 -9.38 -7.58
CA ILE A 140 -7.28 -8.58 -7.63
C ILE A 140 -8.35 -9.37 -6.87
N LEU A 141 -8.91 -8.78 -5.80
CA LEU A 141 -9.92 -9.47 -5.02
C LEU A 141 -11.15 -9.74 -5.89
N CYS A 142 -11.69 -10.94 -5.78
CA CYS A 142 -12.83 -11.38 -6.57
C CYS A 142 -14.01 -11.55 -5.62
N VAL A 143 -15.01 -10.69 -5.73
CA VAL A 143 -16.33 -10.98 -5.17
C VAL A 143 -16.95 -12.02 -6.08
N VAL A 144 -16.91 -13.28 -5.66
CA VAL A 144 -17.79 -14.31 -6.21
C VAL A 144 -19.20 -13.90 -5.79
N ARG A 145 -20.00 -13.34 -6.70
CA ARG A 145 -21.43 -13.21 -6.43
C ARG A 145 -21.96 -14.62 -6.20
N ARG A 146 -22.52 -14.85 -5.02
CA ARG A 146 -23.33 -16.03 -4.76
C ARG A 146 -24.63 -15.82 -5.54
N GLU A 147 -24.72 -16.45 -6.70
CA GLU A 147 -25.99 -16.57 -7.43
C GLU A 147 -26.94 -17.37 -6.54
N GLU A 148 -27.78 -16.69 -5.76
CA GLU A 148 -28.91 -17.33 -5.07
C GLU A 148 -29.98 -17.65 -6.11
N GLY A 149 -29.78 -18.77 -6.80
CA GLY A 149 -30.75 -19.28 -7.76
C GLY A 149 -32.10 -19.56 -7.10
N ARG A 150 -33.10 -18.75 -7.43
CA ARG A 150 -34.50 -19.21 -7.46
C ARG A 150 -34.84 -19.44 -8.91
N GLY A 151 -35.02 -20.72 -9.27
CA GLY A 151 -35.27 -21.12 -10.64
C GLY A 151 -36.59 -20.58 -11.17
N GLY A 152 -36.64 -20.33 -12.47
CA GLY A 152 -37.90 -20.24 -13.19
C GLY A 152 -38.46 -21.66 -13.37
N GLU A 153 -39.74 -21.84 -13.07
CA GLU A 153 -40.49 -23.03 -13.49
C GLU A 153 -41.26 -22.67 -14.76
N GLU A 154 -40.73 -23.10 -15.89
CA GLU A 154 -41.29 -22.87 -17.23
C GLU A 154 -42.25 -24.03 -17.56
N ASP A 155 -43.52 -23.91 -17.15
CA ASP A 155 -44.54 -24.94 -17.43
C ASP A 155 -45.04 -24.88 -18.89
N THR A 156 -44.25 -25.43 -19.81
CA THR A 156 -44.71 -25.74 -21.16
C THR A 156 -45.50 -27.05 -21.18
N ARG A 157 -46.80 -27.01 -20.85
CA ARG A 157 -47.71 -28.15 -21.09
C ARG A 157 -48.68 -27.91 -22.25
N GLN A 158 -48.30 -28.36 -23.44
CA GLN A 158 -49.20 -28.43 -24.59
C GLN A 158 -50.11 -29.69 -24.55
N ARG A 159 -51.30 -29.55 -25.18
CA ARG A 159 -52.16 -30.57 -25.85
C ARG A 159 -53.38 -31.17 -25.11
N ARG A 160 -54.56 -30.94 -25.75
CA ARG A 160 -55.79 -31.79 -25.88
C ARG A 160 -56.61 -32.01 -24.58
N THR A 161 -57.95 -32.17 -24.60
CA THR A 161 -59.03 -32.19 -25.64
C THR A 161 -60.05 -31.03 -25.39
N LYS A 162 -61.31 -30.93 -25.85
CA LYS A 162 -62.24 -31.70 -26.72
C LYS A 162 -63.24 -30.70 -27.37
N GLU A 163 -64.10 -31.16 -28.27
CA GLU A 163 -65.24 -30.41 -28.84
C GLU A 163 -66.41 -30.25 -27.84
N HIS A 164 -67.19 -29.16 -27.92
CA HIS A 164 -68.62 -29.24 -28.25
C HIS A 164 -69.19 -27.92 -28.79
#